data_AF-R6CU83-F1
#
_entry.id   AF-R6CU83-F1
#
_cell.length_a   1.000
_cell.length_b   1.000
_cell.length_c   1.000
_cell.angle_alpha   90.00
_cell.angle_beta   90.00
_cell.angle_gamma   90.00
#
_symmetry.space_group_name_H-M   'P 1'
#
loop_
_entity.id
_entity.type
_entity.pdbx_description
1 polymer ?
#
loop_
_entity_poly.entity_id
_entity_poly.type
_entity_poly.pdbx_seq_one_letter_code
_entity_poly.pdbx_strand_id
1 'polypeptide(L)'
;MNLTTEHRALFCLLRAGLWEREIDDFSPFPLTEAEWKNVHRMAVRQTVTGIVFRGLDYLPEDLLPNDMLMMRWVASVDSIEQRNQKMNAVLGSLQQAMAQNDLHPVLLKGQGVAAFYEFPLLRECGDIDLYFSSEKEERKAAELMRQTGHLVERHADGSNNYSCAGIEIEHHTQLFDLYNPLLKGFLSKLIKKHGFSNRQIGENLSVSVPSPLLNLLALNSHLLKHMMGHGIGLRQFCDMARAYYSLYGSYSAEELEAVYKRTGLLKWSKQLHTFLTEFLGLNNKVLPFTNTDNETSPALLHIVLEGGNFGQYGDTKGEASQTKWKRKMRTFFSFWKRRDFSNTYARKEAFWISVKLIIGNLK
;
A
#
# COMPACT_ATOMS: atom_id res chain seq x y z
N MET A 1 6.16 22.90 -6.78
CA MET A 1 6.81 22.77 -5.45
C MET A 1 8.16 22.15 -5.72
N ASN A 2 9.25 22.83 -5.37
CA ASN A 2 10.60 22.29 -5.60
C ASN A 2 10.96 21.35 -4.45
N LEU A 3 11.54 20.19 -4.78
CA LEU A 3 12.05 19.26 -3.77
C LEU A 3 13.23 19.90 -3.02
N THR A 4 13.28 19.72 -1.70
CA THR A 4 14.46 20.08 -0.91
C THR A 4 15.59 19.08 -1.16
N THR A 5 16.82 19.43 -0.77
CA THR A 5 17.98 18.53 -0.84
C THR A 5 17.70 17.18 -0.17
N GLU A 6 17.06 17.17 1.00
CA GLU A 6 16.75 15.94 1.73
C GLU A 6 15.70 15.09 1.03
N HIS A 7 14.71 15.71 0.36
CA HIS A 7 13.75 14.97 -0.45
C HIS A 7 14.42 14.30 -1.65
N ARG A 8 15.35 15.01 -2.32
CA ARG A 8 16.12 14.46 -3.43
C ARG A 8 17.00 13.30 -2.97
N ALA A 9 17.68 13.44 -1.83
CA ALA A 9 18.46 12.37 -1.23
C ALA A 9 17.59 11.15 -0.88
N LEU A 10 16.42 11.36 -0.25
CA LEU A 10 15.47 10.30 0.06
C LEU A 10 15.07 9.52 -1.19
N PHE A 11 14.65 10.20 -2.26
CA PHE A 11 14.24 9.54 -3.49
C PHE A 11 15.41 8.83 -4.18
N CYS A 12 16.62 9.40 -4.14
CA CYS A 12 17.81 8.76 -4.70
C CYS A 12 18.12 7.43 -4.00
N LEU A 13 18.20 7.43 -2.67
CA LEU A 13 18.42 6.22 -1.87
C LEU A 13 17.27 5.23 -2.03
N LEU A 14 16.02 5.71 -2.08
CA LEU A 14 14.85 4.86 -2.30
C LEU A 14 14.91 4.16 -3.66
N ARG A 15 15.33 4.83 -4.74
CA ARG A 15 15.52 4.21 -6.06
C ARG A 15 16.62 3.14 -6.02
N ALA A 16 17.75 3.45 -5.38
CA ALA A 16 18.84 2.49 -5.25
C ALA A 16 18.39 1.22 -4.52
N GLY A 17 17.71 1.35 -3.38
CA GLY A 17 17.20 0.21 -2.62
C GLY A 17 15.99 -0.49 -3.24
N LEU A 18 15.18 0.17 -4.07
CA LEU A 18 14.09 -0.48 -4.80
C LEU A 18 14.57 -1.37 -5.94
N TRP A 19 15.67 -0.97 -6.58
CA TRP A 19 16.14 -1.57 -7.84
C TRP A 19 17.50 -2.25 -7.72
N GLU A 20 18.11 -2.26 -6.54
CA GLU A 20 19.41 -2.86 -6.27
C GLU A 20 20.49 -2.37 -7.24
N ARG A 21 20.61 -1.04 -7.34
CA ARG A 21 21.47 -0.37 -8.30
C ARG A 21 22.19 0.83 -7.70
N GLU A 22 23.28 1.22 -8.35
CA GLU A 22 24.06 2.41 -8.01
C GLU A 22 23.23 3.70 -8.01
N ILE A 23 23.68 4.65 -7.18
CA ILE A 23 23.11 6.01 -7.06
C ILE A 23 23.15 6.69 -8.44
N ASP A 24 21.99 7.16 -8.89
CA ASP A 24 21.82 7.80 -10.20
C ASP A 24 22.02 9.32 -10.18
N ASP A 25 22.03 9.94 -8.99
CA ASP A 25 22.20 11.38 -8.81
C ASP A 25 22.90 11.70 -7.46
N PHE A 26 24.17 12.08 -7.54
CA PHE A 26 24.98 12.47 -6.37
C PHE A 26 24.81 13.93 -5.94
N SER A 27 24.08 14.76 -6.70
CA SER A 27 23.95 16.19 -6.40
C SER A 27 23.31 16.56 -5.05
N PRO A 28 22.52 15.71 -4.35
CA PRO A 28 22.07 16.06 -3.00
C PRO A 28 23.10 15.74 -1.90
N PHE A 29 24.26 15.18 -2.22
CA PHE A 29 25.32 14.82 -1.26
C PHE A 29 26.55 15.75 -1.39
N PRO A 30 27.37 15.91 -0.33
CA PRO A 30 27.20 15.36 1.02
C PRO A 30 26.07 16.05 1.80
N LEU A 31 25.46 15.32 2.74
CA LEU A 31 24.46 15.87 3.66
C LEU A 31 25.09 16.19 5.01
N THR A 32 24.64 17.27 5.63
CA THR A 32 24.93 17.56 7.04
C THR A 32 24.26 16.55 7.96
N GLU A 33 24.71 16.45 9.22
CA GLU A 33 24.11 15.57 10.21
C GLU A 33 22.61 15.87 10.43
N ALA A 34 22.22 17.15 10.39
CA ALA A 34 20.82 17.56 10.54
C ALA A 34 19.96 17.11 9.35
N GLU A 35 20.48 17.22 8.13
CA GLU A 35 19.81 16.75 6.91
C GLU A 35 19.67 15.22 6.91
N TRP A 36 20.72 14.50 7.28
CA TRP A 36 20.68 13.05 7.44
C TRP A 36 19.62 12.59 8.46
N LYS A 37 19.53 13.27 9.61
CA LYS A 37 18.45 13.04 10.61
C LYS A 37 17.06 13.28 10.01
N ASN A 38 16.92 14.29 9.15
CA ASN A 38 15.66 14.56 8.44
C ASN A 38 15.33 13.46 7.41
N VAL A 39 16.31 12.99 6.62
CA VAL A 39 16.12 11.87 5.68
C VAL A 39 15.64 10.61 6.41
N HIS A 40 16.28 10.23 7.51
CA HIS A 40 15.84 9.11 8.34
C HIS A 40 14.40 9.31 8.85
N ARG A 41 14.10 10.50 9.39
CA ARG A 41 12.74 10.82 9.85
C ARG A 41 11.71 10.72 8.73
N MET A 42 12.03 11.17 7.52
CA MET A 42 11.14 11.05 6.37
C MET A 42 10.94 9.59 5.97
N ALA A 43 12.01 8.78 5.91
CA ALA A 43 11.91 7.37 5.59
C ALA A 43 10.99 6.61 6.57
N VAL A 44 11.14 6.87 7.88
CA VAL A 44 10.26 6.32 8.93
C VAL A 44 8.83 6.79 8.73
N ARG A 45 8.60 8.09 8.55
CA ARG A 45 7.25 8.63 8.33
C ARG A 45 6.58 8.04 7.10
N GLN A 46 7.35 7.73 6.06
CA GLN A 46 6.88 7.22 4.78
C GLN A 46 6.84 5.68 4.73
N THR A 47 7.22 5.00 5.82
CA THR A 47 7.28 3.53 5.95
C THR A 47 8.17 2.85 4.90
N VAL A 48 9.28 3.51 4.57
CA VAL A 48 10.27 3.03 3.58
C VAL A 48 11.67 2.91 4.17
N THR A 49 11.80 2.88 5.51
CA THR A 49 13.08 2.83 6.22
C THR A 49 13.96 1.68 5.74
N GLY A 50 13.45 0.44 5.68
CA GLY A 50 14.27 -0.70 5.25
C GLY A 50 14.74 -0.59 3.81
N ILE A 51 13.92 -0.02 2.91
CA ILE A 51 14.28 0.17 1.50
C ILE A 51 15.32 1.28 1.36
N VAL A 52 15.17 2.40 2.06
CA VAL A 52 16.14 3.50 2.03
C VAL A 52 17.46 3.07 2.67
N PHE A 53 17.42 2.29 3.74
CA PHE A 53 18.60 1.70 4.35
C PHE A 53 19.36 0.83 3.36
N ARG A 54 18.65 -0.03 2.61
CA ARG A 54 19.26 -0.82 1.54
C ARG A 54 19.92 0.06 0.46
N GLY A 55 19.34 1.23 0.19
CA GLY A 55 19.93 2.22 -0.70
C GLY A 55 21.28 2.77 -0.23
N LEU A 56 21.57 2.75 1.08
CA LEU A 56 22.86 3.21 1.62
C LEU A 56 24.02 2.30 1.20
N ASP A 57 23.76 1.01 0.93
CA ASP A 57 24.77 0.05 0.47
C ASP A 57 25.37 0.45 -0.89
N TYR A 58 24.69 1.34 -1.63
CA TYR A 58 25.09 1.86 -2.93
C TYR A 58 25.74 3.26 -2.85
N LEU A 59 25.85 3.83 -1.65
CA LEU A 59 26.47 5.13 -1.42
C LEU A 59 27.93 4.96 -0.98
N PRO A 60 28.89 5.74 -1.54
CA PRO A 60 30.28 5.76 -1.09
C PRO A 60 30.42 6.00 0.43
N GLU A 61 31.42 5.37 1.04
CA GLU A 61 31.62 5.38 2.49
C GLU A 61 31.79 6.78 3.07
N ASP A 62 32.44 7.69 2.33
CA ASP A 62 32.66 9.09 2.72
C ASP A 62 31.39 9.95 2.69
N LEU A 63 30.31 9.46 2.06
CA LEU A 63 29.02 10.13 1.98
C LEU A 63 27.98 9.57 2.97
N LEU A 64 28.28 8.48 3.67
CA LEU A 64 27.37 7.84 4.62
C LEU A 64 27.08 8.73 5.85
N PRO A 65 25.93 8.51 6.52
CA PRO A 65 25.66 9.14 7.81
C PRO A 65 26.66 8.67 8.88
N ASN A 66 26.85 9.48 9.93
CA ASN A 66 27.70 9.09 11.05
C ASN A 66 27.24 7.81 11.77
N ASP A 67 28.16 7.16 12.49
CA ASP A 67 27.94 5.88 13.18
C ASP A 67 26.73 5.90 14.12
N MET A 68 26.53 7.00 14.85
CA MET A 68 25.40 7.12 15.78
C MET A 68 24.06 7.06 15.05
N LEU A 69 23.94 7.71 13.90
CA LEU A 69 22.73 7.65 13.09
C LEU A 69 22.62 6.30 12.38
N MET A 70 23.73 5.73 11.90
CA MET A 70 23.76 4.39 11.29
C MET A 70 23.23 3.32 12.25
N MET A 71 23.64 3.35 13.53
CA MET A 71 23.11 2.44 14.56
C MET A 71 21.58 2.55 14.72
N ARG A 72 20.99 3.74 14.57
CA ARG A 72 19.53 3.93 14.62
C ARG A 72 18.82 3.32 13.42
N TRP A 73 19.43 3.42 12.23
CA TRP A 73 18.92 2.76 11.04
C TRP A 73 18.92 1.25 11.21
N VAL A 74 20.05 0.67 11.63
CA VAL A 74 20.20 -0.77 11.87
C VAL A 74 19.15 -1.28 12.85
N ALA A 75 18.98 -0.61 14.00
CA ALA A 75 17.95 -1.00 14.97
C ALA A 75 16.51 -0.91 14.42
N SER A 76 16.23 0.10 13.57
CA SER A 76 14.92 0.22 12.93
C SER A 76 14.66 -0.88 11.91
N VAL A 77 15.68 -1.25 11.14
CA VAL A 77 15.63 -2.31 10.12
C VAL A 77 15.43 -3.67 10.78
N ASP A 78 16.21 -3.99 11.82
CA ASP A 78 16.06 -5.22 12.60
C ASP A 78 14.62 -5.36 13.16
N SER A 79 14.06 -4.28 13.70
CA SER A 79 12.66 -4.29 14.14
C SER A 79 11.67 -4.53 13.00
N ILE A 80 11.93 -4.01 11.80
CA ILE A 80 11.09 -4.24 10.61
C ILE A 80 11.15 -5.71 10.19
N GLU A 81 12.34 -6.30 10.13
CA GLU A 81 12.54 -7.70 9.76
C GLU A 81 11.86 -8.65 10.76
N GLN A 82 12.07 -8.44 12.06
CA GLN A 82 11.42 -9.23 13.11
C GLN A 82 9.89 -9.14 13.02
N ARG A 83 9.34 -7.95 12.73
CA ARG A 83 7.89 -7.77 12.57
C ARG A 83 7.38 -8.51 11.32
N ASN A 84 8.12 -8.48 10.22
CA ASN A 84 7.79 -9.24 9.01
C ASN A 84 7.80 -10.75 9.25
N GLN A 85 8.84 -11.28 9.90
CA GLN A 85 8.93 -12.69 10.26
C GLN A 85 7.75 -13.13 11.15
N LYS A 86 7.41 -12.32 12.15
CA LYS A 86 6.25 -12.54 13.01
C LYS A 86 4.94 -12.55 12.21
N MET A 87 4.77 -11.59 11.29
CA MET A 87 3.58 -11.55 10.43
C MET A 87 3.49 -12.80 9.53
N ASN A 88 4.60 -13.27 8.96
CA ASN A 88 4.65 -14.49 8.16
C ASN A 88 4.25 -15.72 8.99
N ALA A 89 4.70 -15.82 10.23
CA ALA A 89 4.30 -16.91 11.14
C ALA A 89 2.81 -16.87 11.49
N VAL A 90 2.26 -15.67 11.77
CA VAL A 90 0.81 -15.49 11.99
C VAL A 90 0.02 -15.87 10.75
N LEU A 91 0.44 -15.43 9.57
CA LEU A 91 -0.20 -15.74 8.30
C LEU A 91 -0.21 -17.25 8.01
N GLY A 92 0.90 -17.95 8.27
CA GLY A 92 0.95 -19.41 8.14
C GLY A 92 0.01 -20.13 9.09
N SER A 93 -0.07 -19.67 10.35
CA SER A 93 -0.99 -20.23 11.35
C SER A 93 -2.46 -20.03 10.95
N LEU A 94 -2.81 -18.83 10.45
CA LEU A 94 -4.14 -18.52 9.94
C LEU A 94 -4.50 -19.37 8.73
N GLN A 95 -3.58 -19.50 7.78
CA GLN A 95 -3.80 -20.33 6.59
C GLN A 95 -4.06 -21.79 6.98
N GLN A 96 -3.27 -22.35 7.90
CA GLN A 96 -3.44 -23.72 8.37
C GLN A 96 -4.81 -23.90 9.04
N ALA A 97 -5.17 -23.02 9.98
CA ALA A 97 -6.46 -23.07 10.68
C ALA A 97 -7.65 -22.95 9.72
N MET A 98 -7.56 -22.06 8.73
CA MET A 98 -8.60 -21.86 7.72
C MET A 98 -8.71 -23.08 6.78
N ALA A 99 -7.59 -23.62 6.32
CA ALA A 99 -7.56 -24.81 5.46
C ALA A 99 -8.17 -26.05 6.15
N GLN A 100 -7.87 -26.25 7.44
CA GLN A 100 -8.47 -27.33 8.25
C GLN A 100 -10.00 -27.22 8.38
N ASN A 101 -10.55 -26.02 8.14
CA ASN A 101 -11.97 -25.73 8.23
C ASN A 101 -12.64 -25.53 6.86
N ASP A 102 -11.98 -25.91 5.76
CA ASP A 102 -12.49 -25.76 4.39
C ASP A 102 -12.86 -24.29 4.08
N LEU A 103 -11.95 -23.38 4.44
CA LEU A 103 -12.01 -21.96 4.16
C LEU A 103 -10.88 -21.57 3.20
N HIS A 104 -11.18 -20.68 2.26
CA HIS A 104 -10.32 -20.33 1.14
C HIS A 104 -10.01 -18.83 1.12
N PRO A 105 -9.28 -18.31 2.13
CA PRO A 105 -8.90 -16.91 2.17
C PRO A 105 -7.95 -16.58 1.01
N VAL A 106 -8.08 -15.37 0.47
CA VAL A 106 -7.12 -14.79 -0.48
C VAL A 106 -6.43 -13.62 0.21
N LEU A 107 -5.11 -13.71 0.35
CA LEU A 107 -4.30 -12.64 0.92
C LEU A 107 -4.29 -11.43 -0.02
N LEU A 108 -4.70 -10.28 0.50
CA LEU A 108 -4.59 -9.01 -0.21
C LEU A 108 -3.37 -8.24 0.28
N LYS A 109 -2.67 -7.59 -0.65
CA LYS A 109 -1.63 -6.61 -0.34
C LYS A 109 -0.55 -7.24 0.57
N GLY A 110 0.01 -6.45 1.51
CA GLY A 110 0.82 -6.97 2.61
C GLY A 110 1.98 -7.86 2.17
N GLN A 111 2.09 -9.04 2.79
CA GLN A 111 3.18 -9.99 2.55
C GLN A 111 3.17 -10.60 1.14
N GLY A 112 2.00 -10.71 0.50
CA GLY A 112 1.91 -11.14 -0.89
C GLY A 112 2.59 -10.14 -1.85
N VAL A 113 2.59 -8.85 -1.50
CA VAL A 113 3.28 -7.80 -2.24
C VAL A 113 4.74 -7.65 -1.82
N ALA A 114 5.07 -7.91 -0.54
CA ALA A 114 6.45 -7.93 -0.06
C ALA A 114 7.32 -8.90 -0.86
N ALA A 115 6.75 -10.04 -1.30
CA ALA A 115 7.41 -11.02 -2.17
C ALA A 115 7.77 -10.50 -3.58
N PHE A 116 7.40 -9.27 -3.94
CA PHE A 116 7.90 -8.60 -5.16
C PHE A 116 9.22 -7.85 -4.95
N TYR A 117 9.68 -7.68 -3.72
CA TYR A 117 10.94 -7.02 -3.41
C TYR A 117 12.09 -8.03 -3.42
N GLU A 118 13.30 -7.60 -3.74
CA GLU A 118 14.49 -8.46 -3.68
C GLU A 118 14.75 -8.93 -2.25
N PHE A 119 14.55 -8.02 -1.29
CA PHE A 119 14.63 -8.30 0.15
C PHE A 119 13.26 -8.06 0.80
N PRO A 120 12.33 -9.04 0.76
CA PRO A 120 10.96 -8.87 1.26
C PRO A 120 10.86 -8.40 2.71
N LEU A 121 11.79 -8.84 3.57
CA LEU A 121 11.78 -8.52 4.99
C LEU A 121 12.14 -7.06 5.30
N LEU A 122 12.73 -6.33 4.36
CA LEU A 122 13.03 -4.90 4.49
C LEU A 122 11.81 -4.01 4.22
N ARG A 123 10.76 -4.54 3.57
CA ARG A 123 9.52 -3.81 3.32
C ARG A 123 8.67 -3.79 4.59
N GLU A 124 8.41 -2.61 5.13
CA GLU A 124 7.65 -2.46 6.38
C GLU A 124 6.21 -3.01 6.24
N CYS A 125 5.82 -3.92 7.14
CA CYS A 125 4.50 -4.55 7.12
C CYS A 125 3.44 -3.77 7.90
N GLY A 126 2.18 -3.89 7.45
CA GLY A 126 1.02 -3.26 8.07
C GLY A 126 0.17 -4.28 8.84
N ASP A 127 -0.99 -4.55 8.27
CA ASP A 127 -2.00 -5.53 8.66
C ASP A 127 -2.03 -6.73 7.69
N ILE A 128 -2.82 -7.75 8.04
CA ILE A 128 -3.17 -8.87 7.16
C ILE A 128 -4.60 -8.68 6.67
N ASP A 129 -4.77 -8.39 5.39
CA ASP A 129 -6.08 -8.33 4.73
C ASP A 129 -6.42 -9.66 4.06
N LEU A 130 -7.51 -10.29 4.46
CA LEU A 130 -8.00 -11.55 3.87
C LEU A 130 -9.32 -11.33 3.15
N TYR A 131 -9.35 -11.62 1.86
CA TYR A 131 -10.57 -11.63 1.06
C TYR A 131 -11.24 -13.00 1.08
N PHE A 132 -12.56 -12.99 1.23
CA PHE A 132 -13.42 -14.16 1.08
C PHE A 132 -14.40 -13.97 -0.06
N SER A 133 -14.58 -15.02 -0.86
CA SER A 133 -15.41 -15.00 -2.07
C SER A 133 -16.90 -14.82 -1.77
N SER A 134 -17.34 -15.11 -0.55
CA SER A 134 -18.73 -14.99 -0.10
C SER A 134 -18.82 -14.50 1.34
N GLU A 135 -19.91 -13.79 1.66
CA GLU A 135 -20.22 -13.41 3.05
C GLU A 135 -20.42 -14.63 3.96
N LYS A 136 -20.86 -15.76 3.41
CA LYS A 136 -21.05 -16.99 4.19
C LYS A 136 -19.72 -17.53 4.70
N GLU A 137 -18.73 -17.59 3.81
CA GLU A 137 -17.38 -18.04 4.13
C GLU A 137 -16.68 -17.07 5.09
N GLU A 138 -16.81 -15.77 4.85
CA GLU A 138 -16.29 -14.73 5.73
C GLU A 138 -16.86 -14.82 7.16
N ARG A 139 -18.17 -15.02 7.30
CA ARG A 139 -18.80 -15.21 8.62
C ARG A 139 -18.33 -16.49 9.30
N LYS A 140 -18.14 -17.58 8.54
CA LYS A 140 -17.59 -18.84 9.08
C LYS A 140 -16.16 -18.66 9.56
N ALA A 141 -15.33 -17.91 8.83
CA ALA A 141 -13.97 -17.57 9.23
C ALA A 141 -13.96 -16.71 10.51
N ALA A 142 -14.79 -15.68 10.58
CA ALA A 142 -14.91 -14.85 11.78
C ALA A 142 -15.38 -15.66 12.99
N GLU A 143 -16.31 -16.59 12.82
CA GLU A 143 -16.80 -17.45 13.89
C GLU A 143 -15.73 -18.45 14.37
N LEU A 144 -14.95 -19.03 13.45
CA LEU A 144 -13.78 -19.84 13.78
C LEU A 144 -12.80 -19.06 14.67
N MET A 145 -12.55 -17.79 14.34
CA MET A 145 -11.65 -16.94 15.15
C MET A 145 -12.23 -16.62 16.53
N ARG A 146 -13.55 -16.47 16.67
CA ARG A 146 -14.20 -16.34 18.00
C ARG A 146 -14.07 -17.60 18.83
N GLN A 147 -14.29 -18.76 18.23
CA GLN A 147 -14.21 -20.06 18.90
C GLN A 147 -12.79 -20.39 19.37
N THR A 148 -11.78 -19.83 18.71
CA THR A 148 -10.36 -19.94 19.10
C THR A 148 -9.93 -18.86 20.09
N GLY A 149 -10.88 -18.06 20.61
CA GLY A 149 -10.65 -17.11 21.71
C GLY A 149 -10.30 -15.68 21.27
N HIS A 150 -10.35 -15.36 19.98
CA HIS A 150 -10.11 -13.99 19.52
C HIS A 150 -11.35 -13.10 19.69
N LEU A 151 -11.12 -11.86 20.12
CA LEU A 151 -12.15 -10.83 20.12
C LEU A 151 -12.32 -10.29 18.69
N VAL A 152 -13.35 -10.77 18.00
CA VAL A 152 -13.65 -10.37 16.62
C VAL A 152 -14.71 -9.27 16.61
N GLU A 153 -14.34 -8.08 16.16
CA GLU A 153 -15.19 -6.91 16.06
C GLU A 153 -15.65 -6.66 14.61
N ARG A 154 -16.93 -6.35 14.42
CA ARG A 154 -17.47 -5.98 13.10
C ARG A 154 -17.36 -4.47 12.89
N HIS A 155 -16.66 -4.06 11.84
CA HIS A 155 -16.50 -2.65 11.48
C HIS A 155 -17.64 -2.14 10.58
N ALA A 156 -17.75 -0.80 10.49
CA ALA A 156 -18.85 -0.11 9.80
C ALA A 156 -18.81 -0.24 8.27
N ASP A 157 -17.65 -0.51 7.70
CA ASP A 157 -17.45 -0.85 6.30
C ASP A 157 -17.82 -2.31 5.97
N GLY A 158 -18.08 -3.12 7.00
CA GLY A 158 -18.46 -4.51 6.87
C GLY A 158 -17.28 -5.47 6.87
N SER A 159 -16.09 -5.09 7.36
CA SER A 159 -15.02 -6.05 7.66
C SER A 159 -15.16 -6.61 9.09
N ASN A 160 -14.65 -7.83 9.32
CA ASN A 160 -14.39 -8.34 10.68
C ASN A 160 -12.91 -8.15 11.01
N ASN A 161 -12.62 -7.60 12.18
CA ASN A 161 -11.26 -7.27 12.61
C ASN A 161 -10.93 -7.94 13.94
N TYR A 162 -9.67 -8.37 14.08
CA TYR A 162 -9.13 -8.92 15.33
C TYR A 162 -7.60 -8.86 15.32
N SER A 163 -6.99 -9.02 16.50
CA SER A 163 -5.55 -9.09 16.66
C SER A 163 -5.10 -10.53 16.95
N CYS A 164 -4.06 -11.00 16.26
CA CYS A 164 -3.38 -12.26 16.55
C CYS A 164 -1.91 -12.00 16.81
N ALA A 165 -1.44 -12.32 18.02
CA ALA A 165 -0.10 -12.01 18.49
C ALA A 165 0.32 -10.53 18.28
N GLY A 166 -0.62 -9.57 18.31
CA GLY A 166 -0.32 -8.15 18.07
C GLY A 166 -0.15 -7.76 16.59
N ILE A 167 -0.55 -8.65 15.67
CA ILE A 167 -0.75 -8.35 14.25
C ILE A 167 -2.25 -8.18 14.02
N GLU A 168 -2.64 -7.07 13.40
CA GLU A 168 -4.04 -6.82 13.04
C GLU A 168 -4.42 -7.61 11.79
N ILE A 169 -5.61 -8.22 11.83
CA ILE A 169 -6.18 -8.99 10.74
C ILE A 169 -7.57 -8.47 10.41
N GLU A 170 -7.82 -8.28 9.12
CA GLU A 170 -9.11 -7.84 8.59
C GLU A 170 -9.66 -8.86 7.58
N HIS A 171 -10.92 -9.23 7.76
CA HIS A 171 -11.66 -10.07 6.82
C HIS A 171 -12.55 -9.20 5.94
N HIS A 172 -12.38 -9.31 4.62
CA HIS A 172 -13.06 -8.52 3.62
C HIS A 172 -13.89 -9.40 2.68
N THR A 173 -15.03 -8.87 2.23
CA THR A 173 -15.84 -9.48 1.16
C THR A 173 -15.75 -8.71 -0.16
N GLN A 174 -14.98 -7.62 -0.16
CA GLN A 174 -14.71 -6.80 -1.35
C GLN A 174 -13.23 -6.92 -1.69
N LEU A 175 -12.94 -7.30 -2.93
CA LEU A 175 -11.56 -7.43 -3.42
C LEU A 175 -10.94 -6.06 -3.78
N PHE A 176 -11.77 -5.13 -4.21
CA PHE A 176 -11.36 -3.82 -4.73
C PHE A 176 -11.97 -2.70 -3.91
N ASP A 177 -11.19 -1.65 -3.68
CA ASP A 177 -11.65 -0.40 -3.06
C ASP A 177 -12.38 0.49 -4.09
N LEU A 178 -13.44 -0.07 -4.72
CA LEU A 178 -14.30 0.59 -5.70
C LEU A 178 -15.76 0.53 -5.24
N TYR A 179 -16.35 1.69 -5.01
CA TYR A 179 -17.66 1.85 -4.39
C TYR A 179 -18.77 2.20 -5.39
N ASN A 180 -18.45 2.44 -6.66
CA ASN A 180 -19.46 2.60 -7.71
C ASN A 180 -20.26 1.29 -7.93
N PRO A 181 -21.56 1.25 -7.56
CA PRO A 181 -22.37 0.02 -7.61
C PRO A 181 -22.57 -0.50 -9.05
N LEU A 182 -22.47 0.37 -10.06
CA LEU A 182 -22.59 -0.02 -11.47
C LEU A 182 -21.44 -0.92 -11.94
N LEU A 183 -20.33 -0.97 -11.18
CA LEU A 183 -19.19 -1.83 -11.48
C LEU A 183 -19.33 -3.24 -10.91
N LYS A 184 -20.27 -3.49 -9.98
CA LYS A 184 -20.36 -4.77 -9.25
C LYS A 184 -20.40 -5.99 -10.17
N GLY A 185 -21.26 -5.95 -11.20
CA GLY A 185 -21.40 -7.04 -12.16
C GLY A 185 -20.15 -7.24 -13.03
N PHE A 186 -19.51 -6.14 -13.44
CA PHE A 186 -18.26 -6.18 -14.21
C PHE A 186 -17.10 -6.76 -13.38
N LEU A 187 -16.90 -6.26 -12.16
CA LEU A 187 -15.84 -6.72 -11.25
C LEU A 187 -16.03 -8.19 -10.87
N SER A 188 -17.27 -8.64 -10.64
CA SER A 188 -17.57 -10.05 -10.37
C SER A 188 -17.20 -10.96 -11.55
N LYS A 189 -17.46 -10.52 -12.79
CA LYS A 189 -17.03 -11.25 -14.00
C LYS A 189 -15.51 -11.26 -14.14
N LEU A 190 -14.85 -10.15 -13.82
CA LEU A 190 -13.40 -10.04 -13.88
C LEU A 190 -12.71 -10.99 -12.89
N ILE A 191 -13.21 -11.06 -11.64
CA ILE A 191 -12.74 -12.01 -10.63
C ILE A 191 -12.92 -13.45 -11.10
N LYS A 192 -14.09 -13.81 -11.64
CA LYS A 192 -14.35 -15.15 -12.18
C LYS A 192 -13.45 -15.51 -13.37
N LYS A 193 -13.14 -14.53 -14.23
CA LYS A 193 -12.31 -14.73 -15.41
C LYS A 193 -10.85 -15.02 -15.03
N HIS A 194 -10.28 -14.24 -14.14
CA HIS A 194 -8.84 -14.28 -13.84
C HIS A 194 -8.49 -15.12 -12.61
N GLY A 195 -9.42 -15.28 -11.67
CA GLY A 195 -9.23 -16.09 -10.48
C GLY A 195 -8.08 -15.63 -9.59
N PHE A 196 -7.54 -16.58 -8.84
CA PHE A 196 -6.47 -16.39 -7.86
C PHE A 196 -5.28 -17.29 -8.22
N SER A 197 -4.09 -16.92 -7.76
CA SER A 197 -2.88 -17.73 -7.95
C SER A 197 -2.17 -17.92 -6.61
N ASN A 198 -1.38 -18.98 -6.49
CA ASN A 198 -0.55 -19.16 -5.31
C ASN A 198 0.72 -18.32 -5.41
N ARG A 199 1.20 -17.83 -4.27
CA ARG A 199 2.45 -17.09 -4.13
C ARG A 199 3.21 -17.60 -2.92
N GLN A 200 4.49 -17.85 -3.14
CA GLN A 200 5.41 -18.24 -2.09
C GLN A 200 5.82 -17.00 -1.28
N ILE A 201 5.77 -17.12 0.05
CA ILE A 201 6.24 -16.15 1.03
C ILE A 201 7.30 -16.86 1.88
N GLY A 202 8.56 -16.41 1.79
CA GLY A 202 9.68 -17.12 2.41
C GLY A 202 9.80 -18.56 1.90
N GLU A 203 10.35 -19.46 2.70
CA GLU A 203 10.68 -20.81 2.24
C GLU A 203 9.49 -21.77 2.21
N ASN A 204 8.55 -21.66 3.17
CA ASN A 204 7.58 -22.74 3.45
C ASN A 204 6.10 -22.33 3.42
N LEU A 205 5.78 -21.08 3.06
CA LEU A 205 4.41 -20.57 3.09
C LEU A 205 3.93 -20.23 1.68
N SER A 206 2.95 -21.00 1.17
CA SER A 206 2.28 -20.72 -0.10
C SER A 206 0.87 -20.21 0.16
N VAL A 207 0.59 -18.95 -0.14
CA VAL A 207 -0.73 -18.31 0.05
C VAL A 207 -1.45 -18.09 -1.27
N SER A 208 -2.78 -18.10 -1.25
CA SER A 208 -3.59 -17.64 -2.37
C SER A 208 -3.58 -16.11 -2.42
N VAL A 209 -3.34 -15.53 -3.60
CA VAL A 209 -3.34 -14.09 -3.86
C VAL A 209 -4.15 -13.78 -5.13
N PRO A 210 -4.57 -12.52 -5.34
CA PRO A 210 -5.16 -12.12 -6.61
C PRO A 210 -4.20 -12.42 -7.78
N SER A 211 -4.76 -12.94 -8.87
CA SER A 211 -4.04 -13.07 -10.14
C SER A 211 -3.46 -11.72 -10.58
N PRO A 212 -2.41 -11.69 -11.43
CA PRO A 212 -1.64 -10.48 -11.72
C PRO A 212 -2.49 -9.23 -12.05
N LEU A 213 -3.47 -9.37 -12.95
CA LEU A 213 -4.37 -8.28 -13.33
C LEU A 213 -5.23 -7.79 -12.16
N LEU A 214 -5.80 -8.71 -11.38
CA LEU A 214 -6.61 -8.35 -10.21
C LEU A 214 -5.75 -7.72 -9.11
N ASN A 215 -4.51 -8.18 -8.93
CA ASN A 215 -3.58 -7.64 -7.94
C ASN A 215 -3.26 -6.17 -8.25
N LEU A 216 -2.89 -5.87 -9.50
CA LEU A 216 -2.64 -4.50 -9.95
C LEU A 216 -3.87 -3.59 -9.79
N LEU A 217 -5.07 -4.07 -10.12
CA LEU A 217 -6.30 -3.31 -9.90
C LEU A 217 -6.59 -3.08 -8.41
N ALA A 218 -6.38 -4.08 -7.56
CA ALA A 218 -6.56 -3.98 -6.12
C ALA A 218 -5.61 -2.95 -5.51
N LEU A 219 -4.31 -3.02 -5.83
CA LEU A 219 -3.32 -2.03 -5.38
C LEU A 219 -3.64 -0.62 -5.87
N ASN A 220 -4.02 -0.47 -7.15
CA ASN A 220 -4.33 0.83 -7.73
C ASN A 220 -5.56 1.50 -7.07
N SER A 221 -6.66 0.75 -6.91
CA SER A 221 -7.88 1.25 -6.27
C SER A 221 -7.65 1.59 -4.79
N HIS A 222 -6.87 0.77 -4.09
CA HIS A 222 -6.47 1.03 -2.71
C HIS A 222 -5.63 2.30 -2.57
N LEU A 223 -4.64 2.46 -3.45
CA LEU A 223 -3.82 3.67 -3.54
C LEU A 223 -4.69 4.92 -3.73
N LEU A 224 -5.66 4.85 -4.66
CA LEU A 224 -6.60 5.94 -4.91
C LEU A 224 -7.44 6.28 -3.68
N LYS A 225 -8.02 5.27 -3.01
CA LYS A 225 -8.86 5.47 -1.80
C LYS A 225 -8.11 6.27 -0.75
N HIS A 226 -6.84 5.93 -0.48
CA HIS A 226 -6.01 6.62 0.50
C HIS A 226 -5.56 8.02 0.03
N MET A 227 -5.29 8.17 -1.27
CA MET A 227 -5.04 9.49 -1.88
C MET A 227 -6.23 10.43 -1.73
N MET A 228 -7.45 9.95 -1.91
CA MET A 228 -8.66 10.77 -1.73
C MET A 228 -9.01 11.01 -0.26
N GLY A 229 -8.60 10.13 0.65
CA GLY A 229 -8.92 10.18 2.08
C GLY A 229 -7.81 10.74 2.96
N HIS A 230 -7.27 9.89 3.84
CA HIS A 230 -6.45 10.28 4.99
C HIS A 230 -5.01 10.68 4.68
N GLY A 231 -4.47 10.32 3.51
CA GLY A 231 -3.03 10.35 3.27
C GLY A 231 -2.52 8.99 2.85
N ILE A 232 -1.33 8.99 2.29
CA ILE A 232 -0.67 7.78 1.82
C ILE A 232 0.84 7.96 1.93
N GLY A 233 1.54 6.86 2.16
CA GLY A 233 2.99 6.85 2.26
C GLY A 233 3.64 6.46 0.94
N LEU A 234 4.95 6.68 0.82
CA LEU A 234 5.72 6.19 -0.31
C LEU A 234 5.70 4.67 -0.44
N ARG A 235 5.53 3.93 0.67
CA ARG A 235 5.45 2.47 0.65
C ARG A 235 4.41 1.93 -0.34
N GLN A 236 3.22 2.51 -0.41
CA GLN A 236 2.20 2.00 -1.33
C GLN A 236 2.53 2.30 -2.81
N PHE A 237 3.27 3.38 -3.09
CA PHE A 237 3.81 3.63 -4.44
C PHE A 237 4.95 2.67 -4.78
N CYS A 238 5.82 2.36 -3.81
CA CYS A 238 6.86 1.34 -3.94
C CYS A 238 6.25 -0.03 -4.24
N ASP A 239 5.21 -0.41 -3.49
CA ASP A 239 4.44 -1.64 -3.69
C ASP A 239 3.87 -1.71 -5.12
N MET A 240 3.31 -0.61 -5.62
CA MET A 240 2.80 -0.54 -6.99
C MET A 240 3.93 -0.65 -8.03
N ALA A 241 5.06 0.02 -7.82
CA ALA A 241 6.22 -0.05 -8.72
C ALA A 241 6.79 -1.47 -8.81
N ARG A 242 7.01 -2.12 -7.67
CA ARG A 242 7.51 -3.51 -7.62
C ARG A 242 6.49 -4.49 -8.19
N ALA A 243 5.20 -4.28 -7.99
CA ALA A 243 4.16 -5.10 -8.60
C ALA A 243 4.15 -4.98 -10.12
N TYR A 244 4.22 -3.76 -10.69
CA TYR A 244 4.32 -3.58 -12.14
C TYR A 244 5.56 -4.25 -12.73
N TYR A 245 6.72 -4.05 -12.10
CA TYR A 245 7.97 -4.66 -12.54
C TYR A 245 7.89 -6.20 -12.51
N SER A 246 7.47 -6.76 -11.38
CA SER A 246 7.52 -8.21 -11.17
C SER A 246 6.42 -8.98 -11.90
N LEU A 247 5.29 -8.33 -12.19
CA LEU A 247 4.17 -8.93 -12.90
C LEU A 247 4.21 -8.64 -14.40
N TYR A 248 5.20 -7.91 -14.90
CA TYR A 248 5.32 -7.60 -16.31
C TYR A 248 5.30 -8.87 -17.17
N GLY A 249 4.49 -8.87 -18.24
CA GLY A 249 4.30 -10.03 -19.12
C GLY A 249 3.37 -11.13 -18.59
N SER A 250 2.91 -11.05 -17.34
CA SER A 250 1.99 -12.04 -16.73
C SER A 250 0.50 -11.65 -16.83
N TYR A 251 0.19 -10.54 -17.51
CA TYR A 251 -1.17 -10.05 -17.75
C TYR A 251 -1.24 -9.37 -19.13
N SER A 252 -2.44 -9.26 -19.72
CA SER A 252 -2.65 -8.43 -20.92
C SER A 252 -2.66 -6.96 -20.55
N ALA A 253 -1.72 -6.21 -21.13
CA ALA A 253 -1.59 -4.77 -20.95
C ALA A 253 -2.83 -4.03 -21.48
N GLU A 254 -3.34 -4.46 -22.63
CA GLU A 254 -4.54 -3.92 -23.28
C GLU A 254 -5.79 -4.17 -22.41
N GLU A 255 -5.90 -5.36 -21.82
CA GLU A 255 -6.99 -5.67 -20.91
C GLU A 255 -6.93 -4.80 -19.65
N LEU A 256 -5.74 -4.66 -19.04
CA LEU A 256 -5.59 -3.83 -17.84
C LEU A 256 -5.92 -2.35 -18.12
N GLU A 257 -5.48 -1.81 -19.26
CA GLU A 257 -5.87 -0.46 -19.68
C GLU A 257 -7.39 -0.33 -19.85
N ALA A 258 -8.03 -1.30 -20.52
CA ALA A 258 -9.47 -1.33 -20.69
C ALA A 258 -10.21 -1.42 -19.35
N VAL A 259 -9.68 -2.19 -18.39
CA VAL A 259 -10.20 -2.27 -17.02
C VAL A 259 -10.10 -0.90 -16.33
N TYR A 260 -8.94 -0.24 -16.36
CA TYR A 260 -8.78 1.10 -15.78
C TYR A 260 -9.72 2.13 -16.42
N LYS A 261 -9.92 2.06 -17.74
CA LYS A 261 -10.90 2.90 -18.43
C LYS A 261 -12.32 2.60 -17.95
N ARG A 262 -12.69 1.33 -17.82
CA ARG A 262 -14.03 0.90 -17.41
C ARG A 262 -14.36 1.25 -15.97
N THR A 263 -13.38 1.14 -15.06
CA THR A 263 -13.54 1.48 -13.64
C THR A 263 -13.44 2.98 -13.38
N GLY A 264 -12.97 3.77 -14.36
CA GLY A 264 -12.76 5.21 -14.22
C GLY A 264 -11.42 5.57 -13.56
N LEU A 265 -10.50 4.62 -13.43
CA LEU A 265 -9.17 4.80 -12.87
C LEU A 265 -8.11 5.20 -13.90
N LEU A 266 -8.44 5.29 -15.19
CA LEU A 266 -7.43 5.54 -16.23
C LEU A 266 -6.66 6.85 -16.00
N LYS A 267 -7.36 7.96 -15.76
CA LYS A 267 -6.71 9.27 -15.52
C LYS A 267 -5.84 9.26 -14.26
N TRP A 268 -6.34 8.63 -13.19
CA TRP A 268 -5.55 8.40 -11.99
C TRP A 268 -4.29 7.57 -12.27
N SER A 269 -4.44 6.49 -13.02
CA SER A 269 -3.35 5.55 -13.32
C SER A 269 -2.25 6.21 -14.13
N LYS A 270 -2.59 7.12 -15.07
CA LYS A 270 -1.59 7.92 -15.79
C LYS A 270 -0.74 8.76 -14.84
N GLN A 271 -1.39 9.48 -13.92
CA GLN A 271 -0.70 10.31 -12.95
C GLN A 271 0.17 9.49 -11.99
N LEU A 272 -0.35 8.33 -11.57
CA LEU A 272 0.38 7.35 -10.79
C LEU A 272 1.63 6.88 -11.54
N HIS A 273 1.48 6.45 -12.79
CA HIS A 273 2.60 5.99 -13.61
C HIS A 273 3.67 7.05 -13.78
N THR A 274 3.29 8.30 -14.05
CA THR A 274 4.23 9.43 -14.10
C THR A 274 5.02 9.54 -12.79
N PHE A 275 4.36 9.44 -11.63
CA PHE A 275 5.05 9.46 -10.33
C PHE A 275 6.02 8.29 -10.15
N LEU A 276 5.58 7.06 -10.51
CA LEU A 276 6.42 5.86 -10.37
C LEU A 276 7.68 5.95 -11.24
N THR A 277 7.56 6.50 -12.45
CA THR A 277 8.72 6.68 -13.35
C THR A 277 9.61 7.82 -12.90
N GLU A 278 9.04 8.97 -12.54
CA GLU A 278 9.76 10.20 -12.23
C GLU A 278 10.50 10.14 -10.89
N PHE A 279 9.83 9.67 -9.83
CA PHE A 279 10.40 9.70 -8.48
C PHE A 279 10.94 8.36 -8.03
N LEU A 280 10.30 7.26 -8.43
CA LEU A 280 10.68 5.91 -8.01
C LEU A 280 11.53 5.17 -9.05
N GLY A 281 11.83 5.77 -10.20
CA GLY A 281 12.76 5.18 -11.19
C GLY A 281 12.25 3.91 -11.87
N LEU A 282 10.93 3.65 -11.84
CA LEU A 282 10.32 2.53 -12.56
C LEU A 282 10.58 2.67 -14.07
N ASN A 283 11.00 1.59 -14.72
CA ASN A 283 11.19 1.61 -16.17
C ASN A 283 9.84 1.71 -16.89
N ASN A 284 9.67 2.69 -17.81
CA ASN A 284 8.42 2.88 -18.54
C ASN A 284 8.00 1.66 -19.38
N LYS A 285 8.94 0.79 -19.79
CA LYS A 285 8.68 -0.41 -20.59
C LYS A 285 7.83 -1.46 -19.86
N VAL A 286 7.83 -1.45 -18.52
CA VAL A 286 7.05 -2.40 -17.73
C VAL A 286 5.63 -1.91 -17.42
N LEU A 287 5.28 -0.70 -17.83
CA LEU A 287 3.94 -0.15 -17.65
C LEU A 287 2.96 -0.74 -18.68
N PRO A 288 1.66 -0.86 -18.33
CA PRO A 288 0.64 -1.39 -19.22
C PRO A 288 0.30 -0.48 -20.41
N PHE A 289 0.67 0.80 -20.36
CA PHE A 289 0.48 1.74 -21.45
C PHE A 289 1.46 2.91 -21.31
N THR A 290 1.83 3.51 -22.44
CA THR A 290 2.89 4.53 -22.52
C THR A 290 2.37 5.96 -22.41
N ASN A 291 1.06 6.17 -22.51
CA ASN A 291 0.45 7.49 -22.48
C ASN A 291 0.31 7.98 -21.02
N THR A 292 1.44 8.36 -20.41
CA THR A 292 1.52 9.01 -19.10
C THR A 292 1.48 10.53 -19.24
N ASP A 293 1.27 11.23 -18.14
CA ASP A 293 1.39 12.70 -18.11
C ASP A 293 2.88 13.09 -18.17
N ASN A 294 3.18 14.29 -18.67
CA ASN A 294 4.57 14.77 -18.82
C ASN A 294 5.29 14.91 -17.48
N GLU A 295 4.57 15.36 -16.45
CA GLU A 295 5.11 15.62 -15.13
C GLU A 295 4.12 15.21 -14.04
N THR A 296 4.66 14.87 -12.88
CA THR A 296 3.84 14.61 -11.71
C THR A 296 3.08 15.86 -11.29
N SER A 297 1.78 15.72 -11.08
CA SER A 297 0.95 16.80 -10.56
C SER A 297 1.47 17.31 -9.21
N PRO A 298 1.68 18.64 -9.06
CA PRO A 298 2.10 19.22 -7.78
C PRO A 298 1.18 18.86 -6.61
N ALA A 299 -0.12 18.69 -6.87
CA ALA A 299 -1.08 18.27 -5.87
C ALA A 299 -0.83 16.84 -5.39
N LEU A 300 -0.49 15.93 -6.30
CA LEU A 300 -0.13 14.56 -5.95
C LEU A 300 1.15 14.55 -5.10
N LEU A 301 2.21 15.19 -5.60
CA LEU A 301 3.50 15.22 -4.90
C LEU A 301 3.35 15.80 -3.49
N HIS A 302 2.61 16.90 -3.35
CA HIS A 302 2.33 17.50 -2.06
C HIS A 302 1.60 16.54 -1.10
N ILE A 303 0.56 15.85 -1.58
CA ILE A 303 -0.18 14.87 -0.77
C ILE A 303 0.74 13.72 -0.30
N VAL A 304 1.64 13.24 -1.16
CA VAL A 304 2.58 12.16 -0.83
C VAL A 304 3.60 12.62 0.20
N LEU A 305 4.20 13.80 -0.01
CA LEU A 305 5.23 14.34 0.90
C LEU A 305 4.66 14.70 2.28
N GLU A 306 3.43 15.24 2.35
CA GLU A 306 2.74 15.51 3.61
C GLU A 306 2.22 14.22 4.29
N GLY A 307 1.77 13.26 3.47
CA GLY A 307 0.94 12.14 3.89
C GLY A 307 1.58 11.22 4.92
N GLY A 308 2.84 10.84 4.75
CA GLY A 308 3.45 9.78 5.57
C GLY A 308 2.56 8.53 5.65
N ASN A 309 2.67 7.73 6.72
CA ASN A 309 1.83 6.55 6.96
C ASN A 309 0.36 6.94 7.16
N PHE A 310 -0.39 7.09 6.07
CA PHE A 310 -1.84 7.37 6.08
C PHE A 310 -2.26 8.65 6.82
N GLY A 311 -1.45 9.71 6.75
CA GLY A 311 -1.75 10.99 7.41
C GLY A 311 -1.48 11.00 8.91
N GLN A 312 -0.91 9.93 9.48
CA GLN A 312 -0.60 9.83 10.92
C GLN A 312 0.38 10.91 11.41
N TYR A 313 1.10 11.57 10.50
CA TYR A 313 2.13 12.56 10.82
C TYR A 313 1.83 14.00 10.33
N GLY A 314 0.63 14.29 9.83
CA GLY A 314 0.18 15.68 9.64
C GLY A 314 -0.08 16.39 10.99
N ASP A 315 -0.45 17.67 10.98
CA ASP A 315 -0.75 18.53 12.17
C ASP A 315 -1.89 18.07 13.09
N THR A 316 -2.24 16.79 13.06
CA THR A 316 -3.30 16.18 13.86
C THR A 316 -2.78 14.94 14.59
N LYS A 317 -1.82 15.15 15.50
CA LYS A 317 -1.49 14.20 16.57
C LYS A 317 -2.63 14.14 17.61
N GLY A 318 -2.87 12.93 18.13
CA GLY A 318 -3.77 12.63 19.25
C GLY A 318 -5.20 12.30 18.80
N GLU A 319 -5.88 11.24 19.23
CA GLU A 319 -5.77 10.40 20.43
C GLU A 319 -6.36 9.01 20.08
N ALA A 320 -5.82 7.94 20.66
CA ALA A 320 -6.32 6.58 20.54
C ALA A 320 -7.69 6.35 21.25
N SER A 321 -8.35 7.43 21.69
CA SER A 321 -9.57 7.44 22.51
C SER A 321 -10.64 8.37 21.89
N GLN A 322 -10.86 8.30 20.58
CA GLN A 322 -11.91 9.10 19.94
C GLN A 322 -13.18 8.29 19.69
N THR A 323 -14.32 8.86 20.10
CA THR A 323 -15.65 8.33 19.82
C THR A 323 -15.85 8.08 18.31
N LYS A 324 -16.57 7.00 17.97
CA LYS A 324 -16.83 6.53 16.60
C LYS A 324 -17.27 7.65 15.64
N TRP A 325 -18.02 8.63 16.14
CA TRP A 325 -18.47 9.80 15.39
C TRP A 325 -17.35 10.78 15.01
N LYS A 326 -16.38 11.05 15.90
CA LYS A 326 -15.21 11.91 15.59
C LYS A 326 -14.32 11.28 14.52
N ARG A 327 -14.11 9.95 14.54
CA ARG A 327 -13.39 9.21 13.47
C ARG A 327 -14.11 9.29 12.12
N LYS A 328 -15.44 9.16 12.11
CA LYS A 328 -16.29 9.30 10.92
C LYS A 328 -16.19 10.72 10.33
N MET A 329 -16.30 11.76 11.18
CA MET A 329 -16.15 13.16 10.73
C MET A 329 -14.75 13.46 10.22
N ARG A 330 -13.68 12.97 10.88
CA ARG A 330 -12.30 13.15 10.41
C ARG A 330 -12.09 12.56 9.02
N THR A 331 -12.62 11.37 8.78
CA THR A 331 -12.60 10.72 7.46
C THR A 331 -13.35 11.57 6.43
N PHE A 332 -14.55 12.03 6.75
CA PHE A 332 -15.30 12.90 5.86
C PHE A 332 -14.57 14.21 5.53
N PHE A 333 -13.97 14.87 6.54
CA PHE A 333 -13.20 16.10 6.34
C PHE A 333 -11.91 15.88 5.54
N SER A 334 -11.21 14.75 5.72
CA SER A 334 -10.03 14.45 4.91
C SER A 334 -10.41 14.25 3.43
N PHE A 335 -11.53 13.56 3.17
CA PHE A 335 -12.09 13.43 1.81
C PHE A 335 -12.49 14.80 1.23
N TRP A 336 -13.09 15.67 2.04
CA TRP A 336 -13.48 17.00 1.60
C TRP A 336 -12.29 17.91 1.32
N LYS A 337 -11.25 17.88 2.16
CA LYS A 337 -9.98 18.61 1.97
C LYS A 337 -9.33 18.26 0.61
N ARG A 338 -9.57 17.04 0.11
CA ARG A 338 -8.98 16.52 -1.14
C ARG A 338 -9.98 16.42 -2.28
N ARG A 339 -11.13 17.08 -2.20
CA ARG A 339 -12.21 16.99 -3.20
C ARG A 339 -11.76 17.39 -4.61
N ASP A 340 -10.87 18.38 -4.73
CA ASP A 340 -10.43 18.88 -6.05
C ASP A 340 -9.56 17.84 -6.75
N PHE A 341 -8.68 17.18 -5.98
CA PHE A 341 -7.91 16.01 -6.45
C PHE A 341 -8.86 14.87 -6.85
N SER A 342 -9.78 14.50 -5.97
CA SER A 342 -10.74 13.40 -6.19
C SER A 342 -11.62 13.65 -7.43
N ASN A 343 -12.11 14.88 -7.62
CA ASN A 343 -12.88 15.30 -8.79
C ASN A 343 -12.06 15.30 -10.08
N THR A 344 -10.78 15.62 -9.98
CA THR A 344 -9.87 15.65 -11.13
C THR A 344 -9.59 14.25 -11.65
N TYR A 345 -9.31 13.30 -10.77
CA TYR A 345 -8.78 11.98 -11.16
C TYR A 345 -9.80 10.85 -11.12
N ALA A 346 -10.85 10.94 -10.30
CA ALA A 346 -11.81 9.85 -10.10
C ALA A 346 -13.21 10.34 -9.70
N ARG A 347 -13.76 11.34 -10.40
CA ARG A 347 -15.02 12.02 -10.04
C ARG A 347 -16.19 11.10 -9.68
N LYS A 348 -16.42 10.06 -10.49
CA LYS A 348 -17.53 9.11 -10.23
C LYS A 348 -17.31 8.35 -8.93
N GLU A 349 -16.08 7.94 -8.67
CA GLU A 349 -15.72 7.20 -7.46
C GLU A 349 -15.78 8.10 -6.22
N ALA A 350 -15.28 9.34 -6.32
CA ALA A 350 -15.39 10.35 -5.28
C ALA A 350 -16.85 10.61 -4.87
N PHE A 351 -17.75 10.66 -5.85
CA PHE A 351 -19.18 10.79 -5.61
C PHE A 351 -19.75 9.61 -4.81
N TRP A 352 -19.47 8.38 -5.25
CA TRP A 352 -19.99 7.18 -4.57
C TRP A 352 -19.40 6.96 -3.18
N ILE A 353 -18.13 7.29 -2.96
CA ILE A 353 -17.52 7.30 -1.64
C ILE A 353 -18.23 8.30 -0.72
N SER A 354 -18.49 9.51 -1.22
CA SER A 354 -19.20 10.54 -0.46
C SER A 354 -20.61 10.07 -0.08
N VAL A 355 -21.34 9.44 -1.00
CA VAL A 355 -22.65 8.84 -0.72
C VAL A 355 -22.54 7.75 0.34
N LYS A 356 -21.56 6.84 0.24
CA LYS A 356 -21.32 5.77 1.23
C LYS A 356 -21.01 6.35 2.61
N LEU A 357 -20.18 7.39 2.70
CA LEU A 357 -19.85 8.08 3.95
C LEU A 357 -21.09 8.75 4.57
N ILE A 358 -21.95 9.39 3.76
CA ILE A 358 -23.19 10.01 4.24
C ILE A 358 -24.15 8.95 4.79
N ILE A 359 -24.41 7.88 4.02
CA ILE A 359 -25.29 6.78 4.46
C ILE A 359 -24.72 6.10 5.72
N GLY A 360 -23.41 5.90 5.77
CA GLY A 360 -22.71 5.34 6.93
C GLY A 360 -22.68 6.26 8.14
N ASN A 361 -22.91 7.57 8.00
CA ASN A 361 -23.05 8.53 9.11
C ASN A 361 -24.48 8.63 9.64
N LEU A 362 -25.48 8.29 8.83
CA LEU A 362 -26.90 8.26 9.20
C LEU A 362 -27.32 6.95 9.91
N LYS A 363 -26.48 5.92 9.85
CA LYS A 363 -26.56 4.67 10.63
C LYS A 363 -25.56 4.68 11.78
#